data_AF-A0A3A0G734-F1
#
_entry.id   AF-A0A3A0G734-F1
#
_cell.length_a   1.000
_cell.length_b   1.000
_cell.length_c   1.000
_cell.angle_alpha   90.00
_cell.angle_beta   90.00
_cell.angle_gamma   90.00
#
_symmetry.space_group_name_H-M   'P 1'
#
loop_
_entity.id
_entity.type
_entity.pdbx_description
1 polymer ?
#
loop_
_entity_poly.entity_id
_entity_poly.type
_entity_poly.pdbx_seq_one_letter_code
_entity_poly.pdbx_strand_id
1 'polypeptide(L)'
;MRLFSAFIVAIAVIQPACVSACPQIGKFVDFNCDGKLKLTVTGDSIVAGRGDLDFNDSGGYVLRLERRLKLFNVVNMGVPGATTTRLFRAFKKNLRKADGKTTRKSKDADIFIVDVGVNDYFEHKVPGLTVRNIMRIVKAIRQGVARYSNSPPYIVVTTLTPTTREFQRGFIQEVNRLLIQYRSKKLPTSIRFDQLDPIYISFDGLHPTSDGYTQLADIADAFIEDGAQSAMSSQRPDTDQDGLYNFAERVIYGTDPRVADTDGDGESDGAEILAGTDPLTPKPSDQ
;
A
#
# COMPACT_ATOMS: atom_id res chain seq x y z
N MET A 1 43.25 41.82 20.34
CA MET A 1 43.52 40.48 19.75
C MET A 1 42.85 39.41 20.59
N ARG A 2 41.67 38.93 20.17
CA ARG A 2 41.21 37.54 20.38
C ARG A 2 40.20 37.23 19.26
N LEU A 3 40.66 36.46 18.29
CA LEU A 3 39.87 35.89 17.21
C LEU A 3 38.95 34.81 17.81
N PHE A 4 37.63 34.96 17.67
CA PHE A 4 36.70 33.86 17.85
C PHE A 4 36.50 33.20 16.49
N SER A 5 37.13 32.04 16.32
CA SER A 5 36.89 31.12 15.21
C SER A 5 35.49 30.53 15.33
N ALA A 6 34.62 30.83 14.38
CA ALA A 6 33.32 30.17 14.25
C ALA A 6 33.55 28.81 13.60
N PHE A 7 33.51 27.74 14.39
CA PHE A 7 33.36 26.37 13.88
C PHE A 7 31.93 26.22 13.33
N ILE A 8 31.77 26.41 12.02
CA ILE A 8 30.61 25.92 11.30
C ILE A 8 30.76 24.41 11.24
N VAL A 9 30.01 23.69 12.09
CA VAL A 9 29.77 22.27 11.92
C VAL A 9 28.88 22.15 10.67
N ALA A 10 29.50 21.82 9.54
CA ALA A 10 28.78 21.32 8.38
C ALA A 10 28.11 20.01 8.82
N ILE A 11 26.82 20.08 9.17
CA ILE A 11 25.98 18.89 9.22
C ILE A 11 25.90 18.43 7.77
N ALA A 12 26.71 17.44 7.42
CA ALA A 12 26.48 16.64 6.24
C ALA A 12 25.10 16.01 6.42
N VAL A 13 24.08 16.68 5.86
CA VAL A 13 22.80 16.04 5.58
C VAL A 13 23.16 14.98 4.57
N ILE A 14 23.27 13.74 5.04
CA ILE A 14 23.23 12.56 4.18
C ILE A 14 21.84 12.62 3.54
N GLN A 15 21.73 13.29 2.38
CA GLN A 15 20.56 13.23 1.53
C GLN A 15 20.40 11.76 1.15
N PRO A 16 19.31 11.08 1.54
CA PRO A 16 19.06 9.77 1.00
C PRO A 16 18.76 9.97 -0.49
N ALA A 17 19.55 9.30 -1.33
CA ALA A 17 19.39 9.22 -2.77
C ALA A 17 17.92 8.94 -3.11
N CYS A 18 17.21 9.95 -3.60
CA CYS A 18 15.92 9.81 -4.26
C CYS A 18 16.13 10.40 -5.66
N VAL A 19 16.68 9.53 -6.52
CA VAL A 19 17.04 9.83 -7.91
C VAL A 19 15.87 9.38 -8.78
N SER A 20 15.48 10.20 -9.75
CA SER A 20 14.48 9.94 -10.80
C SER A 20 13.01 9.78 -10.37
N ALA A 21 12.08 10.07 -11.29
CA ALA A 21 10.73 9.51 -11.29
C ALA A 21 10.76 8.10 -10.72
N CYS A 22 9.96 7.78 -9.68
CA CYS A 22 10.16 6.51 -8.97
C CYS A 22 10.29 5.36 -9.98
N PRO A 23 11.37 4.57 -9.92
CA PRO A 23 11.73 3.68 -11.01
C PRO A 23 10.56 2.74 -11.34
N GLN A 24 10.22 2.65 -12.61
CA GLN A 24 9.36 1.55 -13.05
C GLN A 24 10.17 0.25 -12.92
N ILE A 25 9.60 -0.71 -12.19
CA ILE A 25 10.17 -2.04 -12.05
C ILE A 25 9.26 -2.98 -12.84
N GLY A 26 9.71 -3.31 -14.05
CA GLY A 26 8.87 -3.96 -15.04
C GLY A 26 7.71 -3.05 -15.45
N LYS A 27 6.47 -3.51 -15.26
CA LYS A 27 5.25 -2.74 -15.56
C LYS A 27 4.70 -1.94 -14.38
N PHE A 28 5.32 -2.04 -13.20
CA PHE A 28 4.81 -1.46 -11.97
C PHE A 28 5.62 -0.24 -11.56
N VAL A 29 4.93 0.77 -11.02
CA VAL A 29 5.57 1.93 -10.42
C VAL A 29 6.00 1.58 -8.99
N ASP A 30 7.26 1.80 -8.65
CA ASP A 30 7.72 1.87 -7.26
C ASP A 30 7.09 3.12 -6.61
N PHE A 31 6.30 2.97 -5.56
CA PHE A 31 5.54 4.09 -5.00
C PHE A 31 6.32 4.92 -3.99
N ASN A 32 7.40 4.34 -3.48
CA ASN A 32 8.20 4.88 -2.41
C ASN A 32 9.62 5.27 -2.87
N CYS A 33 9.96 5.00 -4.14
CA CYS A 33 11.22 5.31 -4.80
C CYS A 33 12.45 4.64 -4.14
N ASP A 34 12.32 3.46 -3.53
CA ASP A 34 13.45 2.74 -2.90
C ASP A 34 14.12 1.70 -3.81
N GLY A 35 13.69 1.61 -5.06
CA GLY A 35 14.17 0.66 -6.07
C GLY A 35 13.65 -0.75 -5.85
N LYS A 36 12.59 -0.96 -5.05
CA LYS A 36 11.99 -2.26 -4.77
C LYS A 36 10.48 -2.16 -4.75
N LEU A 37 9.82 -3.17 -5.27
CA LEU A 37 8.38 -3.31 -5.10
C LEU A 37 8.08 -4.12 -3.84
N LYS A 38 7.18 -3.61 -3.01
CA LYS A 38 6.74 -4.27 -1.79
C LYS A 38 5.22 -4.22 -1.65
N LEU A 39 4.65 -5.41 -1.55
CA LEU A 39 3.25 -5.62 -1.25
C LEU A 39 3.12 -6.08 0.20
N THR A 40 2.44 -5.31 1.03
CA THR A 40 2.13 -5.73 2.41
C THR A 40 0.65 -6.06 2.54
N VAL A 41 0.34 -7.27 3.00
CA VAL A 41 -1.04 -7.71 3.25
C VAL A 41 -1.24 -7.88 4.75
N THR A 42 -2.23 -7.20 5.32
CA THR A 42 -2.58 -7.32 6.73
C THR A 42 -4.02 -7.72 6.90
N GLY A 43 -4.28 -8.52 7.93
CA GLY A 43 -5.61 -9.03 8.16
C GLY A 43 -5.67 -10.10 9.22
N ASP A 44 -6.67 -10.96 9.10
CA ASP A 44 -6.93 -12.02 10.05
C ASP A 44 -6.43 -13.40 9.60
N SER A 45 -7.23 -14.44 9.81
CA SER A 45 -6.88 -15.82 9.49
C SER A 45 -6.88 -16.10 7.99
N ILE A 46 -7.68 -15.37 7.20
CA ILE A 46 -7.67 -15.53 5.73
C ILE A 46 -6.32 -15.11 5.16
N VAL A 47 -5.81 -13.94 5.58
CA VAL A 47 -4.47 -13.46 5.23
C VAL A 47 -3.38 -14.42 5.72
N ALA A 48 -3.55 -15.01 6.90
CA ALA A 48 -2.61 -15.98 7.45
C ALA A 48 -2.62 -17.35 6.73
N GLY A 49 -3.54 -17.59 5.78
CA GLY A 49 -3.67 -18.87 5.07
C GLY A 49 -4.29 -20.01 5.90
N ARG A 50 -5.02 -19.69 6.97
CA ARG A 50 -5.65 -20.71 7.82
C ARG A 50 -6.69 -21.50 7.02
N GLY A 51 -6.67 -22.82 7.15
CA GLY A 51 -7.66 -23.69 6.49
C GLY A 51 -7.24 -24.15 5.09
N ASP A 52 -6.11 -23.64 4.57
CA ASP A 52 -5.50 -24.22 3.38
C ASP A 52 -4.84 -25.56 3.74
N LEU A 53 -5.29 -26.63 3.08
CA LEU A 53 -4.82 -27.99 3.28
C LEU A 53 -3.90 -28.46 2.15
N ASP A 54 -3.47 -27.56 1.29
CA ASP A 54 -2.54 -27.88 0.22
C ASP A 54 -1.17 -28.31 0.81
N PHE A 55 -0.91 -29.62 0.75
CA PHE A 55 0.32 -30.23 1.25
C PHE A 55 1.51 -30.02 0.30
N ASN A 56 1.25 -29.69 -0.97
CA ASN A 56 2.28 -29.42 -1.98
C ASN A 56 2.64 -27.93 -2.03
N ASP A 57 1.72 -27.08 -1.56
CA ASP A 57 1.85 -25.64 -1.62
C ASP A 57 1.39 -25.04 -0.29
N SER A 58 2.19 -25.19 0.77
CA SER A 58 1.86 -24.69 2.11
C SER A 58 1.44 -23.21 2.04
N GLY A 59 0.15 -22.95 2.23
CA GLY A 59 -0.52 -21.96 1.39
C GLY A 59 -1.56 -21.06 2.05
N GLY A 60 -1.90 -20.04 1.29
CA GLY A 60 -2.91 -19.01 1.49
C GLY A 60 -2.84 -18.12 0.25
N TYR A 61 -3.76 -17.17 0.07
CA TYR A 61 -3.72 -16.33 -1.13
C TYR A 61 -2.46 -15.45 -1.17
N VAL A 62 -1.94 -15.02 -0.01
CA VAL A 62 -0.75 -14.16 0.07
C VAL A 62 0.52 -14.87 -0.39
N LEU A 63 0.69 -16.15 -0.02
CA LEU A 63 1.84 -16.94 -0.47
C LEU A 63 1.71 -17.28 -1.97
N ARG A 64 0.49 -17.48 -2.47
CA ARG A 64 0.24 -17.62 -3.92
C ARG A 64 0.58 -16.33 -4.67
N LEU A 65 0.24 -15.15 -4.11
CA LEU A 65 0.66 -13.86 -4.67
C LEU A 65 2.18 -13.70 -4.68
N GLU A 66 2.88 -14.07 -3.60
CA GLU A 66 4.35 -14.06 -3.55
C GLU A 66 4.97 -14.91 -4.67
N ARG A 67 4.35 -16.04 -4.99
CA ARG A 67 4.81 -16.89 -6.09
C ARG A 67 4.54 -16.30 -7.47
N ARG A 68 3.48 -15.50 -7.65
CA ARG A 68 3.10 -14.92 -8.96
C ARG A 68 3.79 -13.59 -9.22
N LEU A 69 3.78 -12.71 -8.23
CA LEU A 69 4.34 -11.37 -8.29
C LEU A 69 5.85 -11.38 -7.98
N LYS A 70 6.64 -12.02 -8.84
CA LYS A 70 8.10 -12.22 -8.63
C LYS A 70 8.90 -10.93 -8.46
N LEU A 71 8.38 -9.80 -8.98
CA LEU A 71 9.00 -8.48 -8.82
C LEU A 71 8.73 -7.87 -7.45
N PHE A 72 7.70 -8.33 -6.73
CA PHE A 72 7.32 -7.82 -5.41
C PHE A 72 7.92 -8.66 -4.29
N ASN A 73 8.43 -7.98 -3.27
CA ASN A 73 8.57 -8.56 -1.94
C ASN A 73 7.20 -8.55 -1.26
N VAL A 74 6.56 -9.72 -1.20
CA VAL A 74 5.23 -9.88 -0.60
C VAL A 74 5.36 -10.20 0.89
N VAL A 75 4.75 -9.37 1.73
CA VAL A 75 4.77 -9.51 3.18
C VAL A 75 3.40 -9.91 3.71
N ASN A 76 3.34 -11.11 4.29
CA ASN A 76 2.17 -11.58 5.03
C ASN A 76 2.20 -11.09 6.49
N MET A 77 1.22 -10.28 6.88
CA MET A 77 0.97 -9.81 8.25
C MET A 77 -0.38 -10.31 8.81
N GLY A 78 -0.86 -11.46 8.34
CA GLY A 78 -2.08 -12.09 8.83
C GLY A 78 -1.97 -12.53 10.28
N VAL A 79 -2.98 -12.21 11.09
CA VAL A 79 -3.04 -12.59 12.50
C VAL A 79 -4.37 -13.28 12.76
N PRO A 80 -4.42 -14.61 12.91
CA PRO A 80 -5.66 -15.33 13.17
C PRO A 80 -6.45 -14.75 14.35
N GLY A 81 -7.74 -14.50 14.15
CA GLY A 81 -8.61 -13.89 15.15
C GLY A 81 -8.44 -12.37 15.30
N ALA A 82 -7.71 -11.69 14.41
CA ALA A 82 -7.63 -10.24 14.42
C ALA A 82 -9.00 -9.62 14.15
N THR A 83 -9.35 -8.65 15.00
CA THR A 83 -10.52 -7.77 14.81
C THR A 83 -10.05 -6.41 14.33
N THR A 84 -10.93 -5.63 13.71
CA THR A 84 -10.58 -4.28 13.21
C THR A 84 -10.03 -3.39 14.33
N THR A 85 -10.55 -3.55 15.56
CA THR A 85 -10.10 -2.80 16.72
C THR A 85 -8.71 -3.22 17.16
N ARG A 86 -8.43 -4.53 17.22
CA ARG A 86 -7.11 -5.05 17.60
C ARG A 86 -6.06 -4.61 16.58
N LEU A 87 -6.38 -4.72 15.29
CA LEU A 87 -5.49 -4.31 14.22
C LEU A 87 -5.23 -2.79 14.25
N PHE A 88 -6.27 -1.97 14.41
CA PHE A 88 -6.12 -0.52 14.57
C PHE A 88 -5.22 -0.15 15.77
N ARG A 89 -5.41 -0.80 16.92
CA ARG A 89 -4.56 -0.58 18.11
C ARG A 89 -3.12 -1.01 17.85
N ALA A 90 -2.89 -2.12 17.16
CA ALA A 90 -1.55 -2.58 16.80
C ALA A 90 -0.81 -1.55 15.93
N PHE A 91 -1.45 -1.06 14.86
CA PHE A 91 -0.89 0.01 14.04
C PHE A 91 -0.65 1.29 14.86
N LYS A 92 -1.64 1.74 15.64
CA LYS A 92 -1.48 2.95 16.48
C LYS A 92 -0.35 2.82 17.52
N LYS A 93 -0.17 1.65 18.14
CA LYS A 93 0.86 1.39 19.17
C LYS A 93 2.25 1.27 18.55
N ASN A 94 2.38 0.51 17.48
CA ASN A 94 3.67 0.26 16.82
C ASN A 94 4.19 1.53 16.13
N LEU A 95 3.31 2.43 15.70
CA LEU A 95 3.66 3.72 15.12
C LEU A 95 3.93 4.84 16.15
N ARG A 96 3.84 4.54 17.46
CA ARG A 96 4.14 5.46 18.59
C ARG A 96 5.47 5.17 19.27
N LYS A 97 6.03 3.96 19.13
CA LYS A 97 7.34 3.64 19.68
C LYS A 97 8.42 4.14 18.71
N ALA A 98 9.24 5.09 19.17
CA ALA A 98 10.40 5.61 18.44
C ALA A 98 11.58 4.59 18.36
N ASP A 99 11.46 3.41 18.99
CA ASP A 99 12.57 2.47 19.24
C ASP A 99 12.72 1.32 18.21
N GLY A 100 12.04 1.40 17.07
CA GLY A 100 12.49 0.73 15.85
C GLY A 100 12.39 -0.81 15.74
N LYS A 101 11.86 -1.54 16.73
CA LYS A 101 11.89 -3.03 16.69
C LYS A 101 10.66 -3.73 16.11
N THR A 102 9.51 -3.07 15.98
CA THR A 102 8.38 -3.59 15.18
C THR A 102 8.09 -2.59 14.08
N THR A 103 7.91 -3.09 12.84
CA THR A 103 7.62 -2.35 11.58
C THR A 103 8.78 -2.05 10.61
N ARG A 104 9.84 -2.87 10.49
CA ARG A 104 10.59 -2.89 9.19
C ARG A 104 9.74 -3.42 8.03
N LYS A 105 8.74 -4.24 8.32
CA LYS A 105 7.94 -4.97 7.33
C LYS A 105 6.88 -4.14 6.60
N SER A 106 6.58 -2.92 7.07
CA SER A 106 5.42 -2.14 6.62
C SER A 106 5.74 -0.67 6.32
N LYS A 107 7.01 -0.24 6.39
CA LYS A 107 7.42 1.18 6.34
C LYS A 107 7.75 1.68 4.93
N ASP A 108 7.89 0.74 4.02
CA ASP A 108 8.43 0.76 2.67
C ASP A 108 7.48 -0.02 1.76
N ALA A 109 6.19 -0.07 2.11
CA ALA A 109 5.20 -0.73 1.28
C ALA A 109 4.79 0.20 0.14
N ASP A 110 4.72 -0.33 -1.07
CA ASP A 110 4.13 0.36 -2.23
C ASP A 110 2.63 0.15 -2.25
N ILE A 111 2.23 -1.11 -2.07
CA ILE A 111 0.84 -1.52 -1.99
C ILE A 111 0.58 -2.09 -0.60
N PHE A 112 -0.51 -1.66 0.01
CA PHE A 112 -0.96 -2.14 1.30
C PHE A 112 -2.38 -2.68 1.21
N ILE A 113 -2.57 -3.98 1.36
CA ILE A 113 -3.89 -4.61 1.37
C ILE A 113 -4.35 -4.79 2.82
N VAL A 114 -5.57 -4.33 3.10
CA VAL A 114 -6.26 -4.50 4.39
C VAL A 114 -7.45 -5.44 4.20
N ASP A 115 -7.35 -6.62 4.82
CA ASP A 115 -8.32 -7.71 4.70
C ASP A 115 -8.74 -8.19 6.10
N VAL A 116 -9.71 -7.50 6.69
CA VAL A 116 -10.15 -7.74 8.07
C VAL A 116 -11.60 -7.33 8.24
N GLY A 117 -12.34 -8.08 9.07
CA GLY A 117 -13.65 -7.65 9.51
C GLY A 117 -14.55 -8.77 9.98
N VAL A 118 -14.31 -10.01 9.56
CA VAL A 118 -15.23 -11.12 9.90
C VAL A 118 -15.30 -11.36 11.41
N ASN A 119 -14.16 -11.27 12.10
CA ASN A 119 -14.10 -11.47 13.55
C ASN A 119 -14.76 -10.35 14.38
N ASP A 120 -15.10 -9.20 13.77
CA ASP A 120 -15.83 -8.13 14.46
C ASP A 120 -17.24 -8.57 14.87
N TYR A 121 -17.82 -9.53 14.16
CA TYR A 121 -19.11 -10.15 14.50
C TYR A 121 -19.09 -10.71 15.93
N PHE A 122 -18.04 -11.43 16.29
CA PHE A 122 -17.90 -12.06 17.62
C PHE A 122 -17.59 -11.05 18.74
N GLU A 123 -17.23 -9.81 18.40
CA GLU A 123 -17.14 -8.70 19.35
C GLU A 123 -18.46 -7.88 19.40
N HIS A 124 -19.56 -8.42 18.85
CA HIS A 124 -20.89 -7.79 18.78
C HIS A 124 -20.89 -6.40 18.12
N LYS A 125 -19.97 -6.16 17.18
CA LYS A 125 -19.94 -4.90 16.45
C LYS A 125 -21.00 -4.90 15.35
N VAL A 126 -21.52 -3.71 15.09
CA VAL A 126 -22.39 -3.46 13.93
C VAL A 126 -21.54 -3.21 12.67
N PRO A 127 -22.02 -3.57 11.46
CA PRO A 127 -21.28 -3.42 10.20
C PRO A 127 -20.69 -2.02 9.97
N GLY A 128 -21.46 -0.97 10.25
CA GLY A 128 -20.98 0.41 10.11
C GLY A 128 -19.85 0.80 11.06
N LEU A 129 -19.72 0.15 12.22
CA LEU A 129 -18.56 0.34 13.10
C LEU A 129 -17.32 -0.37 12.55
N THR A 130 -17.49 -1.57 12.00
CA THR A 130 -16.42 -2.32 11.31
C THR A 130 -15.82 -1.52 10.18
N VAL A 131 -16.64 -0.98 9.27
CA VAL A 131 -16.18 -0.11 8.17
C VAL A 131 -15.48 1.15 8.69
N ARG A 132 -16.03 1.82 9.72
CA ARG A 132 -15.36 2.98 10.33
C ARG A 132 -14.00 2.63 10.93
N ASN A 133 -13.84 1.47 11.54
CA ASN A 133 -12.56 1.02 12.07
C ASN A 133 -11.56 0.68 10.96
N ILE A 134 -12.01 0.05 9.86
CA ILE A 134 -11.17 -0.16 8.67
C ILE A 134 -10.66 1.18 8.15
N MET A 135 -11.51 2.21 8.04
CA MET A 135 -11.05 3.54 7.63
C MET A 135 -10.05 4.18 8.59
N ARG A 136 -10.18 3.90 9.90
CA ARG A 136 -9.19 4.34 10.90
C ARG A 136 -7.86 3.59 10.75
N ILE A 137 -7.88 2.31 10.38
CA ILE A 137 -6.68 1.55 10.03
C ILE A 137 -6.00 2.16 8.80
N VAL A 138 -6.74 2.39 7.72
CA VAL A 138 -6.23 3.04 6.49
C VAL A 138 -5.56 4.38 6.83
N LYS A 139 -6.22 5.23 7.63
CA LYS A 139 -5.64 6.51 8.07
C LYS A 139 -4.36 6.31 8.88
N ALA A 140 -4.34 5.34 9.80
CA ALA A 140 -3.17 5.04 10.61
C ALA A 140 -1.99 4.52 9.77
N ILE A 141 -2.24 3.66 8.78
CA ILE A 141 -1.23 3.17 7.85
C ILE A 141 -0.68 4.36 7.04
N ARG A 142 -1.54 5.16 6.41
CA ARG A 142 -1.12 6.32 5.61
C ARG A 142 -0.23 7.28 6.40
N GLN A 143 -0.63 7.63 7.63
CA GLN A 143 0.15 8.50 8.52
C GLN A 143 1.40 7.83 9.11
N GLY A 144 1.40 6.49 9.19
CA GLY A 144 2.51 5.71 9.71
C GLY A 144 3.63 5.56 8.70
N VAL A 145 3.27 5.19 7.48
CA VAL A 145 4.23 4.92 6.40
C VAL A 145 4.81 6.20 5.83
N ALA A 146 4.00 7.26 5.66
CA ALA A 146 4.49 8.57 5.21
C ALA A 146 5.50 9.24 6.16
N ARG A 147 5.72 8.70 7.36
CA ARG A 147 6.78 9.17 8.29
C ARG A 147 8.15 8.55 8.03
N TYR A 148 8.22 7.48 7.24
CA TYR A 148 9.43 6.67 7.05
C TYR A 148 9.77 6.42 5.59
N SER A 149 8.86 6.74 4.67
CA SER A 149 9.04 6.69 3.24
C SER A 149 8.77 8.09 2.68
N ASN A 150 9.41 8.41 1.56
CA ASN A 150 9.21 9.64 0.79
C ASN A 150 7.78 9.76 0.24
N SER A 151 6.93 8.72 0.39
CA SER A 151 5.57 8.70 -0.11
C SER A 151 4.63 7.71 0.62
N PRO A 152 3.33 8.05 0.80
CA PRO A 152 2.36 7.12 1.36
C PRO A 152 2.07 5.94 0.41
N PRO A 153 1.78 4.75 0.94
CA PRO A 153 1.47 3.56 0.15
C PRO A 153 0.12 3.74 -0.55
N TYR A 154 -0.06 3.02 -1.66
CA TYR A 154 -1.36 2.77 -2.23
C TYR A 154 -2.11 1.73 -1.38
N ILE A 155 -3.12 2.17 -0.65
CA ILE A 155 -3.85 1.32 0.31
C ILE A 155 -5.13 0.81 -0.32
N VAL A 156 -5.28 -0.51 -0.34
CA VAL A 156 -6.42 -1.25 -0.87
C VAL A 156 -7.15 -1.91 0.29
N VAL A 157 -8.47 -1.82 0.27
CA VAL A 157 -9.34 -2.53 1.22
C VAL A 157 -10.07 -3.61 0.44
N THR A 158 -10.01 -4.86 0.91
CA THR A 158 -10.79 -5.95 0.35
C THR A 158 -12.24 -5.85 0.82
N THR A 159 -13.18 -6.34 0.02
CA THR A 159 -14.44 -6.84 0.60
C THR A 159 -14.14 -8.12 1.38
N LEU A 160 -14.99 -8.45 2.34
CA LEU A 160 -14.92 -9.70 3.07
C LEU A 160 -15.35 -10.88 2.18
N THR A 161 -14.66 -12.00 2.32
CA THR A 161 -15.01 -13.28 1.68
C THR A 161 -16.39 -13.76 2.15
N PRO A 162 -17.18 -14.41 1.28
CA PRO A 162 -18.47 -15.01 1.66
C PRO A 162 -18.32 -16.08 2.74
N THR A 163 -19.42 -16.34 3.45
CA THR A 163 -19.50 -17.35 4.49
C THR A 163 -20.68 -18.27 4.23
N THR A 164 -20.54 -19.56 4.54
CA THR A 164 -21.68 -20.49 4.57
C THR A 164 -22.37 -20.49 5.93
N ARG A 165 -21.79 -19.85 6.97
CA ARG A 165 -22.40 -19.67 8.29
C ARG A 165 -23.56 -18.69 8.22
N GLU A 166 -24.77 -19.20 8.40
CA GLU A 166 -26.00 -18.41 8.33
C GLU A 166 -25.99 -17.22 9.31
N PHE A 167 -25.50 -17.43 10.53
CA PHE A 167 -25.49 -16.42 11.59
C PHE A 167 -24.56 -15.22 11.30
N GLN A 168 -23.51 -15.38 10.48
CA GLN A 168 -22.62 -14.27 10.08
C GLN A 168 -22.99 -13.65 8.73
N ARG A 169 -23.79 -14.34 7.91
CA ARG A 169 -24.06 -13.97 6.52
C ARG A 169 -24.56 -12.54 6.36
N GLY A 170 -25.59 -12.16 7.12
CA GLY A 170 -26.16 -10.81 7.05
C GLY A 170 -25.17 -9.72 7.47
N PHE A 171 -24.34 -9.98 8.47
CA PHE A 171 -23.29 -9.05 8.90
C PHE A 171 -22.24 -8.83 7.80
N ILE A 172 -21.73 -9.93 7.21
CA ILE A 172 -20.70 -9.87 6.15
C ILE A 172 -21.23 -9.15 4.91
N GLN A 173 -22.44 -9.49 4.46
CA GLN A 173 -23.09 -8.85 3.31
C GLN A 173 -23.25 -7.34 3.51
N GLU A 174 -23.67 -6.92 4.71
CA GLU A 174 -23.85 -5.49 5.00
C GLU A 174 -22.50 -4.75 5.10
N VAL A 175 -21.45 -5.37 5.67
CA VAL A 175 -20.10 -4.78 5.63
C VAL A 175 -19.63 -4.58 4.19
N ASN A 176 -19.79 -5.59 3.34
CA ASN A 176 -19.39 -5.52 1.92
C ASN A 176 -20.14 -4.43 1.17
N ARG A 177 -21.47 -4.35 1.36
CA ARG A 177 -22.31 -3.29 0.78
C ARG A 177 -21.79 -1.90 1.16
N LEU A 178 -21.47 -1.70 2.44
CA LEU A 178 -20.96 -0.43 2.96
C LEU A 178 -19.55 -0.10 2.43
N LEU A 179 -18.66 -1.08 2.32
CA LEU A 179 -17.32 -0.89 1.74
C LEU A 179 -17.40 -0.46 0.27
N ILE A 180 -18.25 -1.13 -0.51
CA ILE A 180 -18.48 -0.80 -1.92
C ILE A 180 -19.09 0.61 -2.07
N GLN A 181 -20.05 0.97 -1.21
CA GLN A 181 -20.63 2.31 -1.21
C GLN A 181 -19.63 3.40 -0.78
N TYR A 182 -18.69 3.08 0.10
CA TYR A 182 -17.65 4.01 0.52
C TYR A 182 -16.64 4.26 -0.61
N ARG A 183 -16.27 3.19 -1.34
CA ARG A 183 -15.40 3.27 -2.53
C ARG A 183 -15.89 4.30 -3.52
N SER A 184 -17.17 4.27 -3.90
CA SER A 184 -17.72 5.20 -4.89
C SER A 184 -17.62 6.68 -4.49
N LYS A 185 -17.28 6.98 -3.23
CA LYS A 185 -17.18 8.34 -2.71
C LYS A 185 -15.75 8.78 -2.38
N LYS A 186 -14.89 7.92 -1.83
CA LYS A 186 -13.67 8.37 -1.10
C LYS A 186 -12.44 7.44 -1.07
N LEU A 187 -12.49 6.24 -1.67
CA LEU A 187 -11.35 5.30 -1.64
C LEU A 187 -10.94 4.84 -3.04
N PRO A 188 -9.63 4.63 -3.29
CA PRO A 188 -9.17 3.81 -4.41
C PRO A 188 -9.90 2.46 -4.48
N THR A 189 -9.89 1.87 -5.68
CA THR A 189 -10.51 0.61 -6.07
C THR A 189 -10.27 -0.53 -5.05
N SER A 190 -11.30 -1.34 -4.80
CA SER A 190 -11.30 -2.43 -3.82
C SER A 190 -11.15 -3.79 -4.51
N ILE A 191 -10.36 -4.69 -3.93
CA ILE A 191 -10.33 -6.12 -4.30
C ILE A 191 -11.65 -6.76 -3.84
N ARG A 192 -12.35 -7.43 -4.76
CA ARG A 192 -13.72 -7.94 -4.56
C ARG A 192 -13.76 -9.43 -4.20
N PHE A 193 -13.24 -9.78 -3.03
CA PHE A 193 -13.34 -11.17 -2.53
C PHE A 193 -14.77 -11.64 -2.26
N ASP A 194 -15.75 -10.74 -2.22
CA ASP A 194 -17.17 -11.08 -2.14
C ASP A 194 -17.69 -11.77 -3.42
N GLN A 195 -16.90 -11.77 -4.50
CA GLN A 195 -17.19 -12.48 -5.74
C GLN A 195 -16.76 -13.96 -5.71
N LEU A 196 -16.05 -14.41 -4.68
CA LEU A 196 -15.69 -15.82 -4.54
C LEU A 196 -16.96 -16.67 -4.41
N ASP A 197 -17.09 -17.71 -5.22
CA ASP A 197 -18.23 -18.62 -5.10
C ASP A 197 -18.21 -19.34 -3.73
N PRO A 198 -19.31 -19.34 -2.96
CA PRO A 198 -19.41 -20.03 -1.67
C PRO A 198 -19.06 -21.53 -1.71
N ILE A 199 -19.09 -22.20 -2.88
CA ILE A 199 -18.61 -23.58 -3.04
C ILE A 199 -17.15 -23.76 -2.61
N TYR A 200 -16.35 -22.69 -2.70
CA TYR A 200 -14.94 -22.71 -2.32
C TYR A 200 -14.69 -22.42 -0.85
N ILE A 201 -15.73 -22.27 -0.03
CA ILE A 201 -15.60 -22.14 1.41
C ILE A 201 -15.56 -23.54 2.04
N SER A 202 -14.56 -23.76 2.89
CA SER A 202 -14.36 -25.04 3.57
C SER A 202 -15.50 -25.37 4.55
N PHE A 203 -15.49 -26.59 5.08
CA PHE A 203 -16.52 -27.11 5.98
C PHE A 203 -16.71 -26.28 7.26
N ASP A 204 -15.72 -25.49 7.67
CA ASP A 204 -15.85 -24.61 8.83
C ASP A 204 -16.70 -23.36 8.55
N GLY A 205 -17.06 -23.16 7.28
CA GLY A 205 -17.92 -22.12 6.76
C GLY A 205 -17.33 -20.72 6.74
N LEU A 206 -16.02 -20.59 6.94
CA LEU A 206 -15.31 -19.31 6.96
C LEU A 206 -14.07 -19.31 6.07
N HIS A 207 -13.19 -20.29 6.24
CA HIS A 207 -11.92 -20.30 5.53
C HIS A 207 -12.12 -20.85 4.12
N PRO A 208 -11.52 -20.23 3.10
CA PRO A 208 -11.46 -20.81 1.77
C PRO A 208 -10.77 -22.18 1.78
N THR A 209 -11.18 -23.04 0.86
CA THR A 209 -10.41 -24.22 0.43
C THR A 209 -9.14 -23.79 -0.30
N SER A 210 -8.26 -24.73 -0.63
CA SER A 210 -7.06 -24.46 -1.45
C SER A 210 -7.40 -23.83 -2.81
N ASP A 211 -8.45 -24.32 -3.48
CA ASP A 211 -8.96 -23.74 -4.73
C ASP A 211 -9.57 -22.35 -4.51
N GLY A 212 -10.25 -22.15 -3.36
CA GLY A 212 -10.73 -20.84 -2.96
C GLY A 212 -9.60 -19.83 -2.75
N TYR A 213 -8.52 -20.24 -2.07
CA TYR A 213 -7.33 -19.42 -1.92
C TYR A 213 -6.61 -19.13 -3.24
N THR A 214 -6.66 -20.05 -4.19
CA THR A 214 -6.18 -19.82 -5.56
C THR A 214 -6.99 -18.73 -6.25
N GLN A 215 -8.32 -18.76 -6.17
CA GLN A 215 -9.17 -17.71 -6.73
C GLN A 215 -9.01 -16.36 -6.03
N LEU A 216 -8.87 -16.34 -4.70
CA LEU A 216 -8.56 -15.10 -3.99
C LEU A 216 -7.22 -14.51 -4.48
N ALA A 217 -6.23 -15.35 -4.76
CA ALA A 217 -4.97 -14.90 -5.36
C ALA A 217 -5.20 -14.39 -6.79
N ASP A 218 -6.01 -15.06 -7.62
CA ASP A 218 -6.35 -14.61 -8.98
C ASP A 218 -7.00 -13.22 -8.98
N ILE A 219 -7.99 -13.00 -8.11
CA ILE A 219 -8.70 -11.72 -7.98
C ILE A 219 -7.75 -10.61 -7.52
N ALA A 220 -6.89 -10.90 -6.54
CA ALA A 220 -5.94 -9.91 -6.04
C ALA A 220 -4.81 -9.61 -7.04
N ASP A 221 -4.32 -10.63 -7.75
CA ASP A 221 -3.28 -10.53 -8.77
C ASP A 221 -3.77 -9.67 -9.94
N ALA A 222 -4.93 -10.00 -10.51
CA ALA A 222 -5.55 -9.20 -11.58
C ALA A 222 -5.77 -7.74 -11.15
N PHE A 223 -6.17 -7.50 -9.90
CA PHE A 223 -6.26 -6.14 -9.37
C PHE A 223 -4.90 -5.45 -9.31
N ILE A 224 -3.84 -6.12 -8.87
CA ILE A 224 -2.51 -5.54 -8.78
C ILE A 224 -1.94 -5.25 -10.16
N GLU A 225 -2.12 -6.17 -11.12
CA GLU A 225 -1.63 -6.02 -12.48
C GLU A 225 -2.35 -4.93 -13.28
N ASP A 226 -3.69 -4.88 -13.24
CA ASP A 226 -4.49 -3.98 -14.09
C ASP A 226 -5.05 -2.77 -13.34
N GLY A 227 -5.52 -3.02 -12.11
CA GLY A 227 -6.25 -2.06 -11.29
C GLY A 227 -5.34 -1.10 -10.52
N ALA A 228 -4.21 -1.57 -10.00
CA ALA A 228 -3.27 -0.75 -9.26
C ALA A 228 -2.62 0.26 -10.22
N GLN A 229 -2.06 -0.17 -11.36
CA GLN A 229 -1.40 0.73 -12.32
C GLN A 229 -2.29 1.90 -12.78
N SER A 230 -3.53 1.60 -13.17
CA SER A 230 -4.50 2.61 -13.61
C SER A 230 -4.91 3.55 -12.46
N ALA A 231 -5.15 3.00 -11.26
CA ALA A 231 -5.56 3.79 -10.12
C ALA A 231 -4.40 4.62 -9.52
N MET A 232 -3.18 4.10 -9.60
CA MET A 232 -1.94 4.71 -9.16
C MET A 232 -1.61 5.96 -9.98
N SER A 233 -1.74 5.86 -11.31
CA SER A 233 -1.67 7.02 -12.22
C SER A 233 -2.78 8.06 -11.90
N SER A 234 -4.02 7.64 -11.66
CA SER A 234 -5.13 8.56 -11.37
C SER A 234 -5.04 9.30 -10.01
N GLN A 235 -4.28 8.76 -9.05
CA GLN A 235 -4.15 9.31 -7.69
C GLN A 235 -2.92 10.17 -7.49
N ARG A 236 -1.98 10.12 -8.43
CA ARG A 236 -0.80 10.99 -8.50
C ARG A 236 -0.82 11.64 -9.88
N PRO A 237 -1.54 12.77 -10.03
CA PRO A 237 -1.46 13.52 -11.26
C PRO A 237 0.01 13.92 -11.50
N ASP A 238 0.40 13.80 -12.75
CA ASP A 238 1.58 14.37 -13.38
C ASP A 238 0.98 15.34 -14.41
N THR A 239 1.01 16.64 -14.09
CA THR A 239 0.16 17.64 -14.78
C THR A 239 0.78 18.12 -16.07
N ASP A 240 2.09 18.26 -16.11
CA ASP A 240 2.90 18.64 -17.26
C ASP A 240 3.49 17.45 -18.01
N GLN A 241 3.33 16.23 -17.48
CA GLN A 241 3.62 14.97 -18.16
C GLN A 241 5.10 14.78 -18.45
N ASP A 242 5.94 15.32 -17.58
CA ASP A 242 7.40 15.24 -17.70
C ASP A 242 7.98 13.95 -17.04
N GLY A 243 7.10 13.16 -16.41
CA GLY A 243 7.44 11.94 -15.70
C GLY A 243 7.62 12.11 -14.19
N LEU A 244 7.50 13.33 -13.65
CA LEU A 244 7.63 13.66 -12.24
C LEU A 244 6.25 14.02 -11.65
N TYR A 245 5.75 13.25 -10.69
CA TYR A 245 4.41 13.51 -10.14
C TYR A 245 4.33 14.81 -9.32
N ASN A 246 3.20 15.53 -9.41
CA ASN A 246 2.91 16.79 -8.69
C ASN A 246 3.29 16.82 -7.20
N PHE A 247 3.18 15.67 -6.52
CA PHE A 247 3.58 15.61 -5.11
C PHE A 247 5.10 15.66 -4.95
N ALA A 248 5.83 14.88 -5.75
CA ALA A 248 7.28 14.84 -5.72
C ALA A 248 7.86 16.20 -6.11
N GLU A 249 7.34 16.80 -7.18
CA GLU A 249 7.71 18.14 -7.65
C GLU A 249 7.63 19.17 -6.51
N ARG A 250 6.46 19.34 -5.88
CA ARG A 250 6.32 20.35 -4.81
C ARG A 250 7.04 20.04 -3.51
N VAL A 251 7.09 18.76 -3.12
CA VAL A 251 7.46 18.38 -1.74
C VAL A 251 8.91 17.93 -1.65
N ILE A 252 9.47 17.37 -2.73
CA ILE A 252 10.80 16.78 -2.75
C ILE A 252 11.76 17.68 -3.53
N TYR A 253 11.41 18.07 -4.75
CA TYR A 253 12.33 18.74 -5.67
C TYR A 253 12.18 20.26 -5.70
N GLY A 254 11.02 20.79 -5.32
CA GLY A 254 10.73 22.21 -5.35
C GLY A 254 10.42 22.75 -6.76
N THR A 255 10.21 21.88 -7.74
CA THR A 255 9.82 22.21 -9.12
C THR A 255 8.35 22.59 -9.21
N ASP A 256 7.92 23.21 -10.32
CA ASP A 256 6.52 23.60 -10.54
C ASP A 256 5.76 22.47 -11.27
N PRO A 257 4.72 21.87 -10.64
CA PRO A 257 3.86 20.83 -11.22
C PRO A 257 3.02 21.20 -12.44
N ARG A 258 3.45 22.16 -13.23
CA ARG A 258 2.75 22.68 -14.41
C ARG A 258 3.74 23.04 -15.50
N VAL A 259 5.02 22.88 -15.25
CA VAL A 259 6.10 23.30 -16.10
C VAL A 259 7.07 22.13 -16.16
N ALA A 260 7.05 21.43 -17.30
CA ALA A 260 7.88 20.24 -17.49
C ALA A 260 9.39 20.51 -17.31
N ASP A 261 9.84 21.76 -17.45
CA ASP A 261 11.22 22.22 -17.34
C ASP A 261 11.20 23.50 -16.49
N THR A 262 11.38 23.36 -15.19
CA THR A 262 11.18 24.46 -14.22
C THR A 262 12.25 25.54 -14.36
N ASP A 263 13.48 25.16 -14.69
CA ASP A 263 14.60 26.10 -14.77
C ASP A 263 14.84 26.66 -16.19
N GLY A 264 14.22 26.05 -17.19
CA GLY A 264 14.13 26.53 -18.55
C GLY A 264 15.38 26.23 -19.40
N ASP A 265 16.14 25.20 -19.06
CA ASP A 265 17.38 24.85 -19.76
C ASP A 265 17.19 23.93 -20.99
N GLY A 266 15.98 23.40 -21.16
CA GLY A 266 15.59 22.53 -22.27
C GLY A 266 15.57 21.03 -21.95
N GLU A 267 15.96 20.61 -20.74
CA GLU A 267 15.65 19.28 -20.22
C GLU A 267 14.49 19.35 -19.22
N SER A 268 13.68 18.30 -19.17
CA SER A 268 12.53 18.28 -18.28
C SER A 268 12.94 17.93 -16.85
N ASP A 269 12.25 18.42 -15.83
CA ASP A 269 12.59 18.17 -14.43
C ASP A 269 12.69 16.67 -14.13
N GLY A 270 11.74 15.89 -14.65
CA GLY A 270 11.75 14.42 -14.60
C GLY A 270 12.96 13.78 -15.29
N ALA A 271 13.42 14.33 -16.43
CA ALA A 271 14.58 13.84 -17.16
C ALA A 271 15.90 14.19 -16.44
N GLU A 272 15.99 15.39 -15.89
CA GLU A 272 17.13 15.85 -15.11
C GLU A 272 17.29 15.05 -13.82
N ILE A 273 16.19 14.86 -13.10
CA ILE A 273 16.16 14.01 -11.90
C ILE A 273 16.48 12.54 -12.26
N LEU A 274 16.13 12.07 -13.47
CA LEU A 274 16.55 10.78 -14.01
C LEU A 274 18.04 10.69 -14.33
N ALA A 275 18.62 11.75 -14.88
CA ALA A 275 20.04 11.88 -15.14
C ALA A 275 20.87 12.16 -13.88
N GLY A 276 20.22 12.50 -12.76
CA GLY A 276 20.87 12.89 -11.52
C GLY A 276 21.42 14.32 -11.53
N THR A 277 20.87 15.20 -12.40
CA THR A 277 21.12 16.64 -12.42
C THR A 277 20.10 17.38 -11.55
N ASP A 278 20.28 18.70 -11.39
CA ASP A 278 19.46 19.54 -10.51
C ASP A 278 18.44 20.33 -11.34
N PRO A 279 17.12 20.06 -11.22
CA PRO A 279 16.07 20.64 -12.07
C PRO A 279 15.71 22.09 -11.74
N LEU A 280 16.47 22.70 -10.83
CA LEU A 280 16.32 24.11 -10.45
C LEU A 280 17.54 24.94 -10.87
N THR A 281 18.51 24.32 -11.55
CA THR A 281 19.78 24.93 -11.93
C THR A 281 20.05 24.71 -13.41
N PRO A 282 19.87 25.77 -14.24
CA PRO A 282 20.00 25.62 -15.68
C PRO A 282 21.39 25.13 -16.09
N LYS A 283 21.45 24.15 -16.98
CA LYS A 283 22.71 23.72 -17.59
C LYS A 283 23.37 24.86 -18.35
N PRO A 284 24.71 24.98 -18.28
CA PRO A 284 25.42 25.94 -19.11
C PRO A 284 25.18 25.61 -20.58
N SER A 285 24.70 26.59 -21.35
CA SER A 285 24.53 26.42 -22.78
C SER A 285 25.88 26.12 -23.45
N ASP A 286 26.01 24.96 -24.10
CA ASP A 286 27.11 24.69 -25.01
C ASP A 286 26.97 25.63 -26.23
N GLN A 287 27.64 26.79 -26.16
CA GLN A 287 27.82 27.70 -27.29
C GLN A 287 28.99 27.27 -28.18
#